data_AF-A0A7C1Y2Z9-F1
#
_entry.id   AF-A0A7C1Y2Z9-F1
#
_cell.length_a   1.000
_cell.length_b   1.000
_cell.length_c   1.000
_cell.angle_alpha   90.00
_cell.angle_beta   90.00
_cell.angle_gamma   90.00
#
_symmetry.space_group_name_H-M   'P 1'
#
loop_
_entity.id
_entity.type
_entity.pdbx_description
1 polymer ?
#
loop_
_entity_poly.entity_id
_entity_poly.type
_entity_poly.pdbx_seq_one_letter_code
_entity_poly.pdbx_strand_id
1 'polypeptide(L)'
;MIFNCRRTASVVLVLLILSAAHGRQLTDWAAKIRSDHPRLFFNADSWPDVRQRALGDERKWYENIKGRVDRLNEQSLDASKPGEMGPQAAWAAFVFRMTGDERYLKIAKTSLEKSLSFYEACFEQKKTVNWYSTSRVHATLAWDWLYNDLSEAERRSYMSRLVKVIDKVVKARPSIYRENMSGYNTGFYGVRNCLWFIGCTAYDTGIETELVNEWLVWGHDENRKLLEYRRKARGDDGGGASSTLGYIFGAYPWAEQNFFYTWLSATGENIAPNWPGSAMLANYIIWNWIAADPEPLEFG
;
A
#
# COMPACT_ATOMS: atom_id res chain seq x y z
N MET A 1 -78.76 8.97 -30.73
CA MET A 1 -78.65 7.53 -30.45
C MET A 1 -77.38 7.02 -31.11
N ILE A 2 -76.52 6.34 -30.34
CA ILE A 2 -75.56 5.31 -30.76
C ILE A 2 -74.21 5.76 -31.38
N PHE A 3 -73.21 5.65 -30.51
CA PHE A 3 -71.83 5.15 -30.66
C PHE A 3 -70.86 5.77 -31.68
N ASN A 4 -69.84 6.45 -31.12
CA ASN A 4 -68.53 6.57 -31.74
C ASN A 4 -67.54 5.63 -31.02
N CYS A 5 -67.05 4.64 -31.76
CA CYS A 5 -66.23 3.54 -31.25
C CYS A 5 -64.73 3.89 -31.27
N ARG A 6 -64.05 3.38 -30.24
CA ARG A 6 -62.67 3.63 -29.82
C ARG A 6 -61.62 3.20 -30.86
N ARG A 7 -60.53 3.98 -30.97
CA ARG A 7 -59.19 3.48 -31.30
C ARG A 7 -58.31 3.61 -30.06
N THR A 8 -58.05 2.50 -29.39
CA THR A 8 -57.03 2.35 -28.36
C THR A 8 -55.71 1.94 -29.01
N ALA A 9 -54.69 2.78 -28.95
CA ALA A 9 -53.31 2.41 -29.19
C ALA A 9 -52.58 2.38 -27.84
N SER A 10 -52.12 1.20 -27.47
CA SER A 10 -51.32 0.93 -26.28
C SER A 10 -49.91 1.51 -26.45
N VAL A 11 -49.42 2.24 -25.45
CA VAL A 11 -47.98 2.52 -25.28
C VAL A 11 -47.56 1.86 -23.98
N VAL A 12 -46.81 0.77 -24.10
CA VAL A 12 -46.10 0.12 -22.99
C VAL A 12 -44.80 0.90 -22.77
N LEU A 13 -44.70 1.60 -21.64
CA LEU A 13 -43.48 2.28 -21.23
C LEU A 13 -42.57 1.27 -20.51
N VAL A 14 -41.53 0.80 -21.20
CA VAL A 14 -40.47 0.00 -20.59
C VAL A 14 -39.48 0.96 -19.92
N LEU A 15 -39.57 1.07 -18.60
CA LEU A 15 -38.56 1.74 -17.77
C LEU A 15 -37.39 0.78 -17.54
N LEU A 16 -36.33 0.93 -18.35
CA LEU A 16 -35.01 0.35 -18.09
C LEU A 16 -34.38 1.10 -16.91
N ILE A 17 -34.43 0.50 -15.72
CA ILE A 17 -33.61 0.92 -14.58
C ILE A 17 -32.18 0.43 -14.88
N LEU A 18 -31.35 1.32 -15.42
CA LEU A 18 -29.91 1.12 -15.47
C LEU A 18 -29.37 1.26 -14.04
N SER A 19 -29.02 0.12 -13.44
CA SER A 19 -28.22 0.07 -12.22
C SER A 19 -26.83 0.64 -12.51
N ALA A 20 -26.63 1.94 -12.24
CA ALA A 20 -25.31 2.55 -12.22
C ALA A 20 -24.55 2.03 -10.98
N ALA A 21 -23.76 0.97 -11.18
CA ALA A 21 -22.63 0.69 -10.30
C ALA A 21 -21.69 1.91 -10.38
N HIS A 22 -21.76 2.79 -9.39
CA HIS A 22 -20.92 3.98 -9.30
C HIS A 22 -19.49 3.56 -8.95
N GLY A 23 -18.72 3.12 -9.95
CA GLY A 23 -17.26 3.18 -9.86
C GLY A 23 -16.87 4.65 -9.72
N ARG A 24 -16.05 4.96 -8.71
CA ARG A 24 -15.55 6.33 -8.51
C ARG A 24 -14.85 6.78 -9.78
N GLN A 25 -15.28 7.90 -10.38
CA GLN A 25 -14.72 8.39 -11.63
C GLN A 25 -13.23 8.68 -11.45
N LEU A 26 -12.40 8.15 -12.35
CA LEU A 26 -10.98 8.49 -12.39
C LEU A 26 -10.83 10.00 -12.61
N THR A 27 -9.92 10.59 -11.85
CA THR A 27 -9.68 12.03 -11.80
C THR A 27 -8.45 12.36 -12.62
N ASP A 28 -8.31 13.62 -13.06
CA ASP A 28 -7.22 14.04 -13.98
C ASP A 28 -5.82 13.73 -13.45
N TRP A 29 -5.63 13.68 -12.12
CA TRP A 29 -4.34 13.34 -11.53
C TRP A 29 -3.94 11.89 -11.76
N ALA A 30 -4.88 10.96 -11.96
CA ALA A 30 -4.58 9.55 -12.20
C ALA A 30 -3.79 9.37 -13.52
N ALA A 31 -4.04 10.23 -14.52
CA ALA A 31 -3.30 10.25 -15.77
C ALA A 31 -1.82 10.66 -15.61
N LYS A 32 -1.42 11.20 -14.44
CA LYS A 32 -0.01 11.46 -14.13
C LYS A 32 0.75 10.20 -13.72
N ILE A 33 0.06 9.12 -13.35
CA ILE A 33 0.72 7.88 -12.95
C ILE A 33 1.38 7.26 -14.18
N ARG A 34 2.68 6.99 -14.07
CA ARG A 34 3.46 6.32 -15.10
C ARG A 34 2.91 4.91 -15.38
N SER A 35 2.93 4.52 -16.65
CA SER A 35 2.40 3.22 -17.10
C SER A 35 3.40 2.07 -16.97
N ASP A 36 4.69 2.37 -16.82
CA ASP A 36 5.74 1.37 -16.63
C ASP A 36 5.89 0.99 -15.15
N HIS A 37 6.71 -0.03 -14.93
CA HIS A 37 7.05 -0.57 -13.62
C HIS A 37 8.57 -0.73 -13.51
N PRO A 38 9.15 -0.57 -12.30
CA PRO A 38 8.46 -0.29 -11.04
C PRO A 38 7.97 1.16 -10.91
N ARG A 39 7.01 1.40 -10.01
CA ARG A 39 6.50 2.76 -9.75
C ARG A 39 6.34 3.10 -8.27
N LEU A 40 6.43 2.13 -7.36
CA LEU A 40 6.45 2.39 -5.92
C LEU A 40 7.90 2.58 -5.42
N PHE A 41 8.13 3.74 -4.78
CA PHE A 41 9.38 4.22 -4.17
C PHE A 41 10.55 4.51 -5.13
N PHE A 42 10.66 3.76 -6.21
CA PHE A 42 11.56 4.08 -7.32
C PHE A 42 10.92 3.64 -8.64
N ASN A 43 11.56 4.01 -9.72
CA ASN A 43 11.15 3.69 -11.08
C ASN A 43 12.38 3.51 -11.98
N ALA A 44 12.17 3.31 -13.28
CA ALA A 44 13.27 3.10 -14.22
C ALA A 44 14.27 4.27 -14.21
N ASP A 45 13.79 5.51 -14.06
CA ASP A 45 14.60 6.72 -14.12
C ASP A 45 15.43 6.93 -12.84
N SER A 46 14.85 6.65 -11.67
CA SER A 46 15.52 6.80 -10.37
C SER A 46 16.32 5.56 -9.94
N TRP A 47 16.17 4.43 -10.64
CA TRP A 47 16.86 3.19 -10.28
C TRP A 47 18.39 3.28 -10.28
N PRO A 48 19.06 3.93 -11.26
CA PRO A 48 20.52 4.09 -11.24
C PRO A 48 21.02 4.74 -9.94
N ASP A 49 20.35 5.80 -9.47
CA ASP A 49 20.72 6.53 -8.25
C ASP A 49 20.48 5.67 -6.99
N VAL A 50 19.36 4.95 -6.94
CA VAL A 50 19.07 4.01 -5.86
C VAL A 50 20.14 2.92 -5.79
N ARG A 51 20.53 2.37 -6.93
CA ARG A 51 21.58 1.35 -7.03
C ARG A 51 22.94 1.89 -6.62
N GLN A 52 23.30 3.08 -7.08
CA GLN A 52 24.55 3.75 -6.69
C GLN A 52 24.60 3.95 -5.16
N ARG A 53 23.52 4.47 -4.58
CA ARG A 53 23.44 4.72 -3.14
C ARG A 53 23.48 3.43 -2.32
N ALA A 54 22.79 2.38 -2.76
CA ALA A 54 22.81 1.07 -2.11
C ALA A 54 24.18 0.38 -2.18
N LEU A 55 25.01 0.67 -3.19
CA LEU A 55 26.38 0.14 -3.31
C LEU A 55 27.45 1.07 -2.67
N GLY A 56 27.11 2.33 -2.42
CA GLY A 56 27.93 3.35 -1.78
C GLY A 56 27.51 3.62 -0.33
N ASP A 57 26.94 4.81 -0.09
CA ASP A 57 26.65 5.33 1.24
C ASP A 57 25.76 4.40 2.10
N GLU A 58 24.83 3.69 1.47
CA GLU A 58 23.89 2.79 2.15
C GLU A 58 24.31 1.31 2.04
N ARG A 59 25.58 1.04 1.70
CA ARG A 59 26.10 -0.33 1.53
C ARG A 59 25.88 -1.22 2.74
N LYS A 60 26.08 -0.69 3.96
CA LYS A 60 25.85 -1.43 5.20
C LYS A 60 24.39 -1.87 5.33
N TRP A 61 23.44 -0.99 4.97
CA TRP A 61 22.02 -1.32 4.96
C TRP A 61 21.73 -2.40 3.91
N TYR A 62 22.24 -2.22 2.69
CA TYR A 62 22.05 -3.19 1.60
C TYR A 62 22.60 -4.58 1.96
N GLU A 63 23.82 -4.66 2.49
CA GLU A 63 24.42 -5.92 2.93
C GLU A 63 23.63 -6.58 4.06
N ASN A 64 23.03 -5.80 4.97
CA ASN A 64 22.13 -6.35 5.99
C ASN A 64 20.88 -6.98 5.37
N ILE A 65 20.23 -6.30 4.43
CA ILE A 65 19.05 -6.81 3.73
C ILE A 65 19.40 -8.06 2.93
N LYS A 66 20.47 -8.01 2.12
CA LYS A 66 20.96 -9.17 1.37
C LYS A 66 21.26 -10.35 2.28
N GLY A 67 21.94 -10.12 3.40
CA GLY A 67 22.23 -11.16 4.39
C GLY A 67 20.98 -11.78 5.02
N ARG A 68 19.88 -11.03 5.20
CA ARG A 68 18.59 -11.59 5.63
C ARG A 68 18.02 -12.54 4.58
N VAL A 69 18.07 -12.15 3.31
CA VAL A 69 17.59 -12.98 2.19
C VAL A 69 18.45 -14.22 2.04
N ASP A 70 19.78 -14.11 2.15
CA ASP A 70 20.71 -15.23 2.05
C ASP A 70 20.52 -16.29 3.14
N ARG A 71 19.92 -15.93 4.29
CA ARG A 71 19.56 -16.87 5.37
C ARG A 71 18.24 -17.60 5.15
N LEU A 72 17.44 -17.22 4.14
CA LEU A 72 16.20 -17.93 3.82
C LEU A 72 16.54 -19.28 3.19
N ASN A 73 16.21 -20.34 3.89
CA ASN A 73 16.43 -21.73 3.49
C ASN A 73 15.13 -22.42 3.07
N GLU A 74 15.22 -23.67 2.60
CA GLU A 74 14.07 -24.49 2.19
C GLU A 74 13.02 -24.60 3.30
N GLN A 75 13.43 -24.73 4.56
CA GLN A 75 12.51 -24.80 5.69
C GLN A 75 11.71 -23.50 5.89
N SER A 76 12.33 -22.35 5.65
CA SER A 76 11.67 -21.03 5.71
C SER A 76 10.66 -20.85 4.57
N LEU A 77 10.99 -21.38 3.40
CA LEU A 77 10.22 -21.27 2.17
C LEU A 77 9.20 -22.40 1.97
N ASP A 78 9.15 -23.36 2.89
CA ASP A 78 8.20 -24.48 2.90
C ASP A 78 6.76 -23.96 2.82
N ALA A 79 6.10 -24.25 1.69
CA ALA A 79 4.74 -23.81 1.39
C ALA A 79 3.69 -24.47 2.29
N SER A 80 4.00 -25.61 2.93
CA SER A 80 3.08 -26.28 3.85
C SER A 80 2.92 -25.52 5.18
N LYS A 81 3.88 -24.65 5.50
CA LYS A 81 3.86 -23.85 6.73
C LYS A 81 3.25 -22.48 6.45
N PRO A 82 2.17 -22.09 7.15
CA PRO A 82 1.62 -20.74 7.01
C PRO A 82 2.66 -19.69 7.40
N GLY A 83 2.75 -18.59 6.63
CA GLY A 83 3.72 -17.54 6.94
C GLY A 83 3.44 -16.22 6.24
N GLU A 84 3.45 -15.16 7.03
CA GLU A 84 3.47 -13.77 6.55
C GLU A 84 4.90 -13.42 6.07
N MET A 85 5.15 -13.49 4.76
CA MET A 85 6.48 -13.33 4.16
C MET A 85 6.62 -12.12 3.21
N GLY A 86 5.72 -11.14 3.31
CA GLY A 86 5.72 -9.95 2.44
C GLY A 86 7.06 -9.20 2.46
N PRO A 87 7.66 -8.91 3.64
CA PRO A 87 8.97 -8.28 3.71
C PRO A 87 10.07 -9.08 3.01
N GLN A 88 10.09 -10.40 3.20
CA GLN A 88 11.04 -11.31 2.56
C GLN A 88 10.88 -11.29 1.03
N ALA A 89 9.65 -11.24 0.54
CA ALA A 89 9.37 -11.10 -0.89
C ALA A 89 9.96 -9.80 -1.46
N ALA A 90 9.72 -8.66 -0.81
CA ALA A 90 10.24 -7.36 -1.26
C ALA A 90 11.77 -7.27 -1.15
N TRP A 91 12.36 -7.76 -0.06
CA TRP A 91 13.81 -7.79 0.11
C TRP A 91 14.48 -8.63 -0.97
N ALA A 92 13.94 -9.83 -1.25
CA ALA A 92 14.47 -10.69 -2.30
C ALA A 92 14.29 -10.07 -3.69
N ALA A 93 13.15 -9.41 -3.96
CA ALA A 93 12.93 -8.67 -5.20
C ALA A 93 13.95 -7.53 -5.39
N PHE A 94 14.24 -6.77 -4.32
CA PHE A 94 15.24 -5.71 -4.35
C PHE A 94 16.64 -6.28 -4.66
N VAL A 95 17.05 -7.34 -3.94
CA VAL A 95 18.35 -7.97 -4.14
C VAL A 95 18.47 -8.58 -5.54
N PHE A 96 17.40 -9.18 -6.06
CA PHE A 96 17.33 -9.65 -7.44
C PHE A 96 17.61 -8.51 -8.42
N ARG A 97 16.92 -7.37 -8.31
CA ARG A 97 17.18 -6.23 -9.22
C ARG A 97 18.59 -5.66 -9.11
N MET A 98 19.23 -5.75 -7.94
CA MET A 98 20.62 -5.31 -7.75
C MET A 98 21.62 -6.25 -8.43
N THR A 99 21.31 -7.54 -8.55
CA THR A 99 22.27 -8.60 -8.87
C THR A 99 21.99 -9.34 -10.18
N GLY A 100 20.74 -9.44 -10.61
CA GLY A 100 20.28 -10.33 -11.69
C GLY A 100 20.33 -11.82 -11.33
N ASP A 101 20.61 -12.20 -10.08
CA ASP A 101 20.73 -13.61 -9.68
C ASP A 101 19.34 -14.22 -9.47
N GLU A 102 18.97 -15.13 -10.39
CA GLU A 102 17.72 -15.89 -10.43
C GLU A 102 17.36 -16.60 -9.12
N ARG A 103 18.34 -16.92 -8.27
CA ARG A 103 18.08 -17.45 -6.94
C ARG A 103 17.20 -16.51 -6.12
N TYR A 104 17.44 -15.20 -6.18
CA TYR A 104 16.66 -14.20 -5.46
C TYR A 104 15.28 -13.99 -6.08
N LEU A 105 15.14 -14.10 -7.40
CA LEU A 105 13.83 -14.08 -8.05
C LEU A 105 12.96 -15.25 -7.56
N LYS A 106 13.54 -16.45 -7.48
CA LYS A 106 12.85 -17.63 -6.94
C LYS A 106 12.40 -17.42 -5.49
N ILE A 107 13.29 -16.92 -4.62
CA ILE A 107 12.97 -16.64 -3.21
C ILE A 107 11.83 -15.60 -3.12
N ALA A 108 11.88 -14.55 -3.93
CA ALA A 108 10.87 -13.50 -3.93
C ALA A 108 9.49 -14.05 -4.33
N LYS A 109 9.42 -14.81 -5.42
CA LYS A 109 8.19 -15.45 -5.92
C LYS A 109 7.61 -16.43 -4.90
N THR A 110 8.44 -17.29 -4.31
CA THR A 110 7.99 -18.24 -3.27
C THR A 110 7.49 -17.51 -2.02
N SER A 111 8.18 -16.45 -1.59
CA SER A 111 7.76 -15.66 -0.42
C SER A 111 6.45 -14.90 -0.68
N LEU A 112 6.26 -14.38 -1.89
CA LEU A 112 5.04 -13.70 -2.31
C LEU A 112 3.86 -14.68 -2.31
N GLU A 113 4.01 -15.83 -2.97
CA GLU A 113 3.00 -16.90 -3.03
C GLU A 113 2.57 -17.37 -1.63
N LYS A 114 3.55 -17.60 -0.74
CA LYS A 114 3.32 -17.99 0.64
C LYS A 114 2.56 -16.92 1.43
N SER A 115 2.87 -15.64 1.21
CA SER A 115 2.16 -14.52 1.86
C SER A 115 0.71 -14.43 1.40
N LEU A 116 0.45 -14.56 0.10
CA LEU A 116 -0.91 -14.53 -0.45
C LEU A 116 -1.76 -15.67 0.13
N SER A 117 -1.21 -16.88 0.14
CA SER A 117 -1.86 -18.06 0.73
C SER A 117 -2.12 -17.89 2.23
N PHE A 118 -1.19 -17.25 2.96
CA PHE A 118 -1.38 -16.92 4.37
C PHE A 118 -2.51 -15.90 4.59
N TYR A 119 -2.57 -14.84 3.79
CA TYR A 119 -3.62 -13.82 3.90
C TYR A 119 -5.00 -14.42 3.65
N GLU A 120 -5.11 -15.26 2.62
CA GLU A 120 -6.34 -16.00 2.29
C GLU A 120 -6.75 -16.91 3.46
N ALA A 121 -5.82 -17.71 3.99
CA ALA A 121 -6.09 -18.59 5.13
C ALA A 121 -6.52 -17.83 6.39
N CYS A 122 -5.92 -16.66 6.67
CA CYS A 122 -6.35 -15.79 7.77
C CYS A 122 -7.79 -15.32 7.58
N PHE A 123 -8.15 -14.86 6.38
CA PHE A 123 -9.53 -14.44 6.08
C PHE A 123 -10.52 -15.59 6.27
N GLU A 124 -10.26 -16.77 5.69
CA GLU A 124 -11.15 -17.93 5.80
C GLU A 124 -11.33 -18.39 7.25
N GLN A 125 -10.30 -18.22 8.08
CA GLN A 125 -10.35 -18.50 9.53
C GLN A 125 -10.91 -17.33 10.36
N LYS A 126 -11.31 -16.21 9.73
CA LYS A 126 -11.74 -14.96 10.39
C LYS A 126 -10.72 -14.45 11.42
N LYS A 127 -9.44 -14.56 11.08
CA LYS A 127 -8.30 -14.08 11.87
C LYS A 127 -7.68 -12.86 11.21
N THR A 128 -7.28 -11.89 12.02
CA THR A 128 -6.42 -10.81 11.53
C THR A 128 -5.07 -11.38 11.11
N VAL A 129 -4.54 -10.88 9.99
CA VAL A 129 -3.17 -11.20 9.53
C VAL A 129 -2.17 -10.57 10.48
N ASN A 130 -2.28 -9.26 10.65
CA ASN A 130 -1.39 -8.44 11.46
C ASN A 130 -2.07 -7.10 11.74
N TRP A 131 -1.81 -6.52 12.91
CA TRP A 131 -2.26 -5.18 13.26
C TRP A 131 -1.77 -4.09 12.28
N TYR A 132 -0.61 -4.31 11.65
CA TYR A 132 0.02 -3.39 10.70
C TYR A 132 -0.02 -3.91 9.26
N SER A 133 -0.41 -3.07 8.31
CA SER A 133 -0.44 -3.35 6.85
C SER A 133 0.92 -3.61 6.22
N THR A 134 2.01 -3.37 6.94
CA THR A 134 3.39 -3.39 6.45
C THR A 134 3.72 -4.58 5.57
N SER A 135 3.41 -5.81 5.99
CA SER A 135 3.72 -6.99 5.18
C SER A 135 2.95 -7.03 3.86
N ARG A 136 1.68 -6.66 3.87
CA ARG A 136 0.82 -6.62 2.67
C ARG A 136 1.30 -5.54 1.70
N VAL A 137 1.75 -4.40 2.22
CA VAL A 137 2.42 -3.37 1.41
C VAL A 137 3.72 -3.90 0.80
N HIS A 138 4.55 -4.63 1.55
CA HIS A 138 5.74 -5.26 0.99
C HIS A 138 5.41 -6.32 -0.07
N ALA A 139 4.32 -7.08 0.07
CA ALA A 139 3.86 -7.98 -0.98
C ALA A 139 3.48 -7.22 -2.26
N THR A 140 2.84 -6.05 -2.14
CA THR A 140 2.60 -5.14 -3.29
C THR A 140 3.92 -4.64 -3.90
N LEU A 141 4.91 -4.28 -3.08
CA LEU A 141 6.24 -3.86 -3.56
C LEU A 141 6.96 -4.97 -4.31
N ALA A 142 6.95 -6.19 -3.79
CA ALA A 142 7.56 -7.34 -4.46
C ALA A 142 6.95 -7.55 -5.86
N TRP A 143 5.63 -7.42 -5.97
CA TRP A 143 4.95 -7.51 -7.26
C TRP A 143 5.33 -6.38 -8.21
N ASP A 144 5.33 -5.13 -7.73
CA ASP A 144 5.71 -3.95 -8.53
C ASP A 144 7.15 -4.04 -9.04
N TRP A 145 8.07 -4.44 -8.15
CA TRP A 145 9.50 -4.48 -8.42
C TRP A 145 9.88 -5.65 -9.33
N LEU A 146 9.11 -6.73 -9.32
CA LEU A 146 9.31 -7.89 -10.20
C LEU A 146 8.43 -7.85 -11.44
N TYR A 147 7.63 -6.80 -11.65
CA TYR A 147 6.60 -6.79 -12.70
C TYR A 147 7.14 -7.28 -14.04
N ASN A 148 8.27 -6.74 -14.50
CA ASN A 148 8.87 -7.09 -15.79
C ASN A 148 9.42 -8.54 -15.86
N ASP A 149 9.72 -9.15 -14.71
CA ASP A 149 10.28 -10.49 -14.56
C ASP A 149 9.23 -11.56 -14.22
N LEU A 150 8.01 -11.15 -13.90
CA LEU A 150 6.85 -12.02 -13.76
C LEU A 150 6.23 -12.30 -15.14
N SER A 151 5.81 -13.55 -15.37
CA SER A 151 4.94 -13.88 -16.50
C SER A 151 3.57 -13.20 -16.36
N GLU A 152 2.83 -13.04 -17.46
CA GLU A 152 1.49 -12.45 -17.42
C GLU A 152 0.55 -13.20 -16.46
N ALA A 153 0.62 -14.53 -16.46
CA ALA A 153 -0.16 -15.38 -15.57
C ALA A 153 0.18 -15.12 -14.09
N GLU A 154 1.46 -14.95 -13.76
CA GLU A 154 1.90 -14.62 -12.39
C GLU A 154 1.48 -13.21 -11.99
N ARG A 155 1.65 -12.22 -12.88
CA ARG A 155 1.19 -10.83 -12.65
C ARG A 155 -0.29 -10.82 -12.28
N ARG A 156 -1.13 -11.44 -13.13
CA ARG A 156 -2.58 -11.52 -12.93
C ARG A 156 -2.95 -12.29 -11.67
N SER A 157 -2.38 -13.48 -11.47
CA SER A 157 -2.70 -14.34 -10.33
C SER A 157 -2.38 -13.65 -9.00
N TYR A 158 -1.16 -13.16 -8.83
CA TYR A 158 -0.69 -12.60 -7.56
C TYR A 158 -1.47 -11.35 -7.16
N MET A 159 -1.63 -10.39 -8.08
CA MET A 159 -2.33 -9.15 -7.78
C MET A 159 -3.84 -9.37 -7.59
N SER A 160 -4.48 -10.21 -8.42
CA SER A 160 -5.90 -10.53 -8.26
C SER A 160 -6.20 -11.16 -6.90
N ARG A 161 -5.36 -12.10 -6.45
CA ARG A 161 -5.49 -12.72 -5.12
C ARG A 161 -5.34 -11.70 -3.99
N LEU A 162 -4.33 -10.83 -4.06
CA LEU A 162 -4.13 -9.78 -3.08
C LEU A 162 -5.32 -8.81 -3.01
N VAL A 163 -5.81 -8.33 -4.17
CA VAL A 163 -6.99 -7.47 -4.25
C VAL A 163 -8.20 -8.16 -3.63
N LYS A 164 -8.50 -9.39 -4.05
CA LYS A 164 -9.68 -10.12 -3.56
C LYS A 164 -9.66 -10.37 -2.06
N VAL A 165 -8.51 -10.77 -1.49
CA VAL A 165 -8.44 -11.02 -0.05
C VAL A 165 -8.53 -9.73 0.77
N ILE A 166 -7.93 -8.63 0.31
CA ILE A 166 -8.04 -7.33 0.99
C ILE A 166 -9.48 -6.81 0.91
N ASP A 167 -10.15 -6.95 -0.24
CA ASP A 167 -11.56 -6.56 -0.39
C ASP A 167 -12.48 -7.34 0.55
N LYS A 168 -12.30 -8.66 0.59
CA LYS A 168 -12.98 -9.57 1.52
C LYS A 168 -12.81 -9.11 2.97
N VAL A 169 -11.59 -8.77 3.40
CA VAL A 169 -11.31 -8.28 4.76
C VAL A 169 -12.00 -6.94 5.03
N VAL A 170 -11.90 -5.98 4.11
CA VAL A 170 -12.50 -4.64 4.27
C VAL A 170 -14.03 -4.68 4.34
N LYS A 171 -14.65 -5.58 3.55
CA LYS A 171 -16.10 -5.74 3.46
C LYS A 171 -16.68 -6.74 4.46
N ALA A 172 -15.86 -7.48 5.22
CA ALA A 172 -16.31 -8.52 6.13
C ALA A 172 -17.41 -8.04 7.11
N ARG A 173 -18.52 -8.78 7.19
CA ARG A 173 -19.61 -8.56 8.15
C ARG A 173 -20.00 -9.91 8.80
N PRO A 174 -19.91 -10.06 10.14
CA PRO A 174 -19.29 -9.12 11.08
C PRO A 174 -17.81 -8.87 10.79
N SER A 175 -17.26 -7.78 11.29
CA SER A 175 -15.83 -7.47 11.14
C SER A 175 -14.95 -8.55 11.77
N ILE A 176 -13.80 -8.82 11.15
CA ILE A 176 -12.79 -9.73 11.70
C ILE A 176 -12.29 -9.18 13.04
N TYR A 177 -12.23 -10.05 14.06
CA TYR A 177 -11.80 -9.67 15.40
C TYR A 177 -10.36 -9.13 15.38
N ARG A 178 -10.15 -7.96 15.98
CA ARG A 178 -8.88 -7.21 16.04
C ARG A 178 -8.30 -6.81 14.69
N GLU A 179 -9.08 -6.82 13.61
CA GLU A 179 -8.62 -6.23 12.36
C GLU A 179 -8.53 -4.70 12.49
N ASN A 180 -7.36 -4.16 12.18
CA ASN A 180 -7.13 -2.73 12.26
C ASN A 180 -7.68 -2.02 11.01
N MET A 181 -8.80 -1.33 11.18
CA MET A 181 -9.49 -0.54 10.14
C MET A 181 -9.17 0.96 10.21
N SER A 182 -8.02 1.33 10.79
CA SER A 182 -7.59 2.74 10.92
C SER A 182 -7.72 3.52 9.62
N GLY A 183 -8.25 4.75 9.73
CA GLY A 183 -8.39 5.71 8.64
C GLY A 183 -7.55 6.97 8.87
N TYR A 184 -7.79 7.99 8.04
CA TYR A 184 -7.00 9.23 8.00
C TYR A 184 -6.90 9.99 9.34
N ASN A 185 -7.89 9.85 10.22
CA ASN A 185 -7.96 10.55 11.51
C ASN A 185 -7.37 9.72 12.67
N THR A 186 -6.62 8.67 12.35
CA THR A 186 -5.99 7.77 13.32
C THR A 186 -4.56 7.43 12.85
N GLY A 187 -4.04 6.28 13.25
CA GLY A 187 -2.72 5.80 12.85
C GLY A 187 -2.52 5.61 11.35
N PHE A 188 -3.58 5.23 10.62
CA PHE A 188 -3.56 4.90 9.19
C PHE A 188 -2.46 3.91 8.77
N TYR A 189 -2.27 2.89 9.60
CA TYR A 189 -1.33 1.79 9.35
C TYR A 189 -2.02 0.41 9.29
N GLY A 190 -3.34 0.37 9.38
CA GLY A 190 -4.17 -0.83 9.25
C GLY A 190 -4.45 -1.23 7.79
N VAL A 191 -5.34 -2.20 7.56
CA VAL A 191 -5.57 -2.80 6.23
C VAL A 191 -5.99 -1.80 5.15
N ARG A 192 -6.71 -0.74 5.54
CA ARG A 192 -7.14 0.33 4.62
C ARG A 192 -5.97 1.10 4.00
N ASN A 193 -4.82 1.14 4.67
CA ASN A 193 -3.64 1.77 4.10
C ASN A 193 -3.14 1.03 2.85
N CYS A 194 -3.38 -0.28 2.71
CA CYS A 194 -3.02 -1.03 1.51
C CYS A 194 -3.66 -0.49 0.21
N LEU A 195 -4.81 0.19 0.31
CA LEU A 195 -5.63 0.55 -0.85
C LEU A 195 -4.90 1.53 -1.78
N TRP A 196 -4.12 2.47 -1.23
CA TRP A 196 -3.27 3.36 -2.05
C TRP A 196 -2.19 2.59 -2.80
N PHE A 197 -1.43 1.73 -2.10
CA PHE A 197 -0.32 0.99 -2.69
C PHE A 197 -0.81 0.04 -3.79
N ILE A 198 -1.89 -0.69 -3.53
CA ILE A 198 -2.49 -1.61 -4.50
C ILE A 198 -3.09 -0.83 -5.68
N GLY A 199 -3.88 0.22 -5.39
CA GLY A 199 -4.52 1.05 -6.41
C GLY A 199 -3.50 1.69 -7.35
N CYS A 200 -2.45 2.31 -6.81
CA CYS A 200 -1.38 2.95 -7.59
C CYS A 200 -0.59 1.94 -8.45
N THR A 201 -0.29 0.77 -7.88
CA THR A 201 0.49 -0.26 -8.56
C THR A 201 -0.32 -0.98 -9.63
N ALA A 202 -1.54 -1.41 -9.35
CA ALA A 202 -2.35 -2.19 -10.28
C ALA A 202 -3.07 -1.32 -11.32
N TYR A 203 -3.01 0.01 -11.19
CA TYR A 203 -3.63 0.94 -12.14
C TYR A 203 -3.14 0.69 -13.57
N ASP A 204 -4.09 0.64 -14.50
CA ASP A 204 -3.89 0.42 -15.94
C ASP A 204 -3.31 -0.97 -16.33
N THR A 205 -3.31 -1.92 -15.39
CA THR A 205 -2.82 -3.29 -15.67
C THR A 205 -3.92 -4.24 -16.20
N GLY A 206 -5.18 -3.83 -16.14
CA GLY A 206 -6.34 -4.68 -16.48
C GLY A 206 -6.65 -5.78 -15.45
N ILE A 207 -6.09 -5.70 -14.24
CA ILE A 207 -6.33 -6.65 -13.15
C ILE A 207 -7.31 -6.02 -12.16
N GLU A 208 -8.50 -6.63 -11.99
CA GLU A 208 -9.54 -6.16 -11.06
C GLU A 208 -9.87 -4.66 -11.23
N THR A 209 -9.95 -4.19 -12.48
CA THR A 209 -9.93 -2.78 -12.89
C THR A 209 -10.87 -1.88 -12.10
N GLU A 210 -12.13 -2.26 -11.94
CA GLU A 210 -13.13 -1.43 -11.28
C GLU A 210 -12.75 -1.17 -9.81
N LEU A 211 -12.33 -2.23 -9.11
CA LEU A 211 -11.97 -2.16 -7.70
C LEU A 211 -10.62 -1.47 -7.49
N VAL A 212 -9.66 -1.71 -8.37
CA VAL A 212 -8.36 -1.02 -8.38
C VAL A 212 -8.57 0.49 -8.58
N ASN A 213 -9.43 0.90 -9.51
CA ASN A 213 -9.74 2.30 -9.74
C ASN A 213 -10.44 2.94 -8.54
N GLU A 214 -11.37 2.22 -7.91
CA GLU A 214 -12.01 2.66 -6.66
C GLU A 214 -10.96 2.91 -5.57
N TRP A 215 -10.05 1.96 -5.37
CA TRP A 215 -9.00 2.01 -4.36
C TRP A 215 -7.93 3.05 -4.65
N LEU A 216 -7.61 3.29 -5.92
CA LEU A 216 -6.71 4.35 -6.34
C LEU A 216 -7.26 5.71 -5.91
N VAL A 217 -8.51 6.00 -6.28
CA VAL A 217 -9.15 7.29 -5.93
C VAL A 217 -9.36 7.40 -4.42
N TRP A 218 -9.84 6.34 -3.77
CA TRP A 218 -10.01 6.34 -2.32
C TRP A 218 -8.68 6.52 -1.58
N GLY A 219 -7.65 5.76 -1.94
CA GLY A 219 -6.34 5.80 -1.29
C GLY A 219 -5.66 7.15 -1.44
N HIS A 220 -5.74 7.78 -2.62
CA HIS A 220 -5.27 9.14 -2.83
C HIS A 220 -6.00 10.13 -1.92
N ASP A 221 -7.34 10.15 -1.97
CA ASP A 221 -8.15 11.10 -1.21
C ASP A 221 -7.92 10.95 0.30
N GLU A 222 -7.82 9.70 0.76
CA GLU A 222 -7.65 9.39 2.19
C GLU A 222 -6.27 9.82 2.68
N ASN A 223 -5.21 9.65 1.87
CA ASN A 223 -3.89 10.20 2.17
C ASN A 223 -3.89 11.73 2.18
N ARG A 224 -4.61 12.39 1.26
CA ARG A 224 -4.76 13.86 1.27
C ARG A 224 -5.47 14.34 2.54
N LYS A 225 -6.52 13.63 2.99
CA LYS A 225 -7.17 13.92 4.28
C LYS A 225 -6.25 13.69 5.48
N LEU A 226 -5.42 12.64 5.45
CA LEU A 226 -4.43 12.34 6.50
C LEU A 226 -3.46 13.50 6.67
N LEU A 227 -2.91 13.98 5.55
CA LEU A 227 -1.95 15.09 5.53
C LEU A 227 -2.57 16.36 6.14
N GLU A 228 -3.79 16.69 5.75
CA GLU A 228 -4.52 17.84 6.28
C GLU A 228 -4.87 17.68 7.76
N TYR A 229 -5.31 16.49 8.17
CA TYR A 229 -5.61 16.17 9.57
C TYR A 229 -4.37 16.36 10.45
N ARG A 230 -3.22 15.81 10.03
CA ARG A 230 -1.97 15.91 10.79
C ARG A 230 -1.33 17.29 10.72
N ARG A 231 -1.53 18.05 9.62
CA ARG A 231 -1.17 19.46 9.55
C ARG A 231 -1.86 20.27 10.66
N LYS A 232 -3.17 20.04 10.86
CA LYS A 232 -3.92 20.70 11.96
C LYS A 232 -3.43 20.28 13.34
N ALA A 233 -3.12 18.99 13.52
CA ALA A 233 -2.65 18.46 14.80
C ALA A 233 -1.24 18.97 15.20
N ARG A 234 -0.39 19.26 14.21
CA ARG A 234 0.98 19.74 14.42
C ARG A 234 1.06 21.16 14.98
N GLY A 235 0.07 22.00 14.68
CA GLY A 235 0.14 23.44 14.94
C GLY A 235 1.38 24.07 14.28
N ASP A 236 1.89 25.13 14.89
CA ASP A 236 3.08 25.85 14.42
C ASP A 236 4.40 25.30 15.01
N ASP A 237 4.31 24.39 16.01
CA ASP A 237 5.44 23.97 16.84
C ASP A 237 5.93 22.53 16.58
N GLY A 238 5.25 21.76 15.73
CA GLY A 238 5.75 20.47 15.25
C GLY A 238 5.26 19.21 15.97
N GLY A 239 4.08 19.24 16.60
CA GLY A 239 3.51 18.10 17.37
C GLY A 239 2.97 16.91 16.55
N GLY A 240 2.13 16.07 17.17
CA GLY A 240 1.50 14.92 16.52
C GLY A 240 0.05 14.73 16.99
N ALA A 241 -0.77 14.03 16.19
CA ALA A 241 -2.14 13.71 16.58
C ALA A 241 -2.24 12.59 17.64
N SER A 242 -1.12 11.96 17.99
CA SER A 242 -0.99 11.03 19.11
C SER A 242 -0.02 11.65 20.11
N SER A 243 -0.19 11.34 21.40
CA SER A 243 0.81 11.61 22.45
C SER A 243 1.84 10.49 22.59
N THR A 244 1.65 9.35 21.94
CA THR A 244 2.57 8.20 22.05
C THR A 244 3.72 8.35 21.07
N LEU A 245 4.92 8.57 21.58
CA LEU A 245 6.13 8.78 20.78
C LEU A 245 6.38 7.67 19.74
N GLY A 246 6.15 6.41 20.10
CA GLY A 246 6.28 5.29 19.16
C GLY A 246 5.37 5.41 17.92
N TYR A 247 4.18 5.99 18.05
CA TYR A 247 3.31 6.24 16.89
C TYR A 247 3.76 7.47 16.09
N ILE A 248 4.20 8.53 16.77
CA ILE A 248 4.65 9.76 16.13
C ILE A 248 5.98 9.56 15.39
N PHE A 249 6.88 8.69 15.87
CA PHE A 249 8.17 8.41 15.24
C PHE A 249 8.18 7.19 14.34
N GLY A 250 7.31 6.21 14.59
CA GLY A 250 7.22 5.00 13.78
C GLY A 250 6.11 5.10 12.74
N ALA A 251 4.88 4.98 13.22
CA ALA A 251 3.75 4.68 12.35
C ALA A 251 3.27 5.89 11.52
N TYR A 252 3.40 7.10 12.05
CA TYR A 252 2.98 8.33 11.37
C TYR A 252 3.90 8.68 10.19
N PRO A 253 5.23 8.76 10.38
CA PRO A 253 6.18 8.96 9.29
C PRO A 253 6.04 7.88 8.23
N TRP A 254 5.83 6.63 8.65
CA TRP A 254 5.61 5.55 7.71
C TRP A 254 4.40 5.79 6.80
N ALA A 255 3.27 6.29 7.30
CA ALA A 255 2.12 6.61 6.44
C ALA A 255 2.37 7.84 5.54
N GLU A 256 2.88 8.95 6.09
CA GLU A 256 3.08 10.21 5.36
C GLU A 256 4.20 10.12 4.31
N GLN A 257 5.39 9.70 4.75
CA GLN A 257 6.56 9.68 3.90
C GLN A 257 6.40 8.65 2.79
N ASN A 258 5.80 7.49 3.07
CA ASN A 258 5.54 6.51 2.02
C ASN A 258 4.58 7.06 0.96
N PHE A 259 3.55 7.83 1.35
CA PHE A 259 2.70 8.49 0.37
C PHE A 259 3.49 9.49 -0.48
N PHE A 260 4.33 10.33 0.12
CA PHE A 260 5.18 11.26 -0.65
C PHE A 260 6.13 10.56 -1.61
N TYR A 261 6.85 9.53 -1.16
CA TYR A 261 7.80 8.82 -2.01
C TYR A 261 7.12 8.02 -3.10
N THR A 262 5.98 7.38 -2.82
CA THR A 262 5.22 6.65 -3.84
C THR A 262 4.53 7.58 -4.82
N TRP A 263 4.03 8.75 -4.39
CA TRP A 263 3.51 9.79 -5.28
C TRP A 263 4.61 10.33 -6.20
N LEU A 264 5.75 10.72 -5.64
CA LEU A 264 6.91 11.21 -6.40
C LEU A 264 7.37 10.17 -7.42
N SER A 265 7.54 8.93 -6.99
CA SER A 265 7.98 7.84 -7.87
C SER A 265 6.98 7.54 -8.99
N ALA A 266 5.68 7.56 -8.69
CA ALA A 266 4.64 7.23 -9.65
C ALA A 266 4.32 8.37 -10.62
N THR A 267 4.48 9.63 -10.21
CA THR A 267 4.01 10.80 -10.98
C THR A 267 5.12 11.76 -11.42
N GLY A 268 6.31 11.65 -10.84
CA GLY A 268 7.39 12.63 -11.00
C GLY A 268 7.20 13.93 -10.20
N GLU A 269 6.08 14.09 -9.49
CA GLU A 269 5.77 15.32 -8.76
C GLU A 269 6.21 15.24 -7.29
N ASN A 270 7.06 16.17 -6.84
CA ASN A 270 7.41 16.28 -5.43
C ASN A 270 6.43 17.18 -4.67
N ILE A 271 5.48 16.59 -3.96
CA ILE A 271 4.49 17.32 -3.17
C ILE A 271 4.92 17.58 -1.72
N ALA A 272 6.02 16.99 -1.25
CA ALA A 272 6.46 17.10 0.14
C ALA A 272 6.72 18.54 0.61
N PRO A 273 7.26 19.47 -0.22
CA PRO A 273 7.43 20.88 0.18
C PRO A 273 6.13 21.59 0.57
N ASN A 274 4.98 21.12 0.10
CA ASN A 274 3.66 21.67 0.46
C ASN A 274 3.21 21.25 1.86
N TRP A 275 3.96 20.35 2.52
CA TRP A 275 3.66 19.78 3.84
C TRP A 275 4.84 19.93 4.79
N PRO A 276 5.32 21.17 5.07
CA PRO A 276 6.54 21.41 5.84
C PRO A 276 6.47 20.88 7.28
N GLY A 277 5.25 20.70 7.82
CA GLY A 277 5.05 20.15 9.16
C GLY A 277 5.66 18.75 9.37
N SER A 278 5.82 17.93 8.32
CA SER A 278 6.49 16.64 8.47
C SER A 278 7.99 16.79 8.80
N ALA A 279 8.63 17.90 8.43
CA ALA A 279 10.02 18.21 8.81
C ALA A 279 10.13 18.75 10.24
N MET A 280 9.05 19.31 10.80
CA MET A 280 9.02 19.87 12.16
C MET A 280 9.00 18.80 13.26
N LEU A 281 8.89 17.51 12.91
CA LEU A 281 8.92 16.42 13.88
C LEU A 281 10.19 16.42 14.75
N ALA A 282 11.30 16.94 14.23
CA ALA A 282 12.53 17.11 15.00
C ALA A 282 12.36 18.09 16.19
N ASN A 283 11.52 19.13 16.06
CA ASN A 283 11.23 20.05 17.16
C ASN A 283 10.55 19.31 18.30
N TYR A 284 9.62 18.42 17.99
CA TYR A 284 8.91 17.63 19.00
C TYR A 284 9.84 16.66 19.75
N ILE A 285 10.89 16.14 19.11
CA ILE A 285 11.95 15.38 19.82
C ILE A 285 12.60 16.27 20.88
N ILE A 286 13.05 17.46 20.48
CA ILE A 286 13.75 18.40 21.36
C ILE A 286 12.86 18.79 22.55
N TRP A 287 11.55 19.00 22.31
CA TRP A 287 10.60 19.35 23.37
C TRP A 287 10.30 18.22 24.36
N ASN A 288 10.37 16.95 23.92
CA ASN A 288 10.11 15.79 24.81
C ASN A 288 11.38 15.20 25.41
N TRP A 289 12.56 15.72 25.04
CA TRP A 289 13.84 15.22 25.50
C TRP A 289 14.20 15.77 26.89
N ILE A 290 14.35 14.88 27.86
CA ILE A 290 14.85 15.21 29.20
C ILE A 290 16.28 14.68 29.30
N ALA A 291 17.25 15.59 29.41
CA ALA A 291 18.65 15.19 29.57
C ALA A 291 18.86 14.44 30.90
N ALA A 292 19.37 13.20 30.82
CA ALA A 292 19.66 12.32 31.95
C ALA A 292 20.84 11.37 31.63
N ASP A 293 21.38 10.73 32.67
CA ASP A 293 22.51 9.77 32.64
C ASP A 293 22.01 8.39 33.12
N PRO A 294 22.35 7.26 32.47
CA PRO A 294 23.21 7.09 31.29
C PRO A 294 22.50 7.34 29.97
N GLU A 295 21.18 7.44 29.99
CA GLU A 295 20.36 7.68 28.82
C GLU A 295 19.33 8.77 29.12
N PRO A 296 18.97 9.59 28.11
CA PRO A 296 17.92 10.59 28.23
C PRO A 296 16.58 9.96 28.63
N LEU A 297 15.76 10.71 29.36
CA LEU A 297 14.38 10.37 29.67
C LEU A 297 13.44 11.11 28.70
N GLU A 298 12.19 10.66 28.66
CA GLU A 298 11.12 11.27 27.85
C GLU A 298 9.88 11.55 28.70
N PHE A 299 9.10 12.58 28.32
CA PHE A 299 7.75 12.74 28.86
C PHE A 299 6.84 11.63 28.31
N GLY A 300 6.26 10.83 29.20
CA GLY A 300 5.34 9.72 28.89
C GLY A 300 3.90 10.00 29.30
#